data_AF-A0A941VR54-F1
#
_entry.id   AF-A0A941VR54-F1
#
_cell.length_a   1.000
_cell.length_b   1.000
_cell.length_c   1.000
_cell.angle_alpha   90.00
_cell.angle_beta   90.00
_cell.angle_gamma   90.00
#
_symmetry.space_group_name_H-M   'P 1'
#
loop_
_entity.id
_entity.type
_entity.pdbx_description
1 polymer ?
#
loop_
_entity_poly.entity_id
_entity_poly.type
_entity_poly.pdbx_seq_one_letter_code
_entity_poly.pdbx_strand_id
1 'polypeptide(L)'
;MKRLMLCLAIGFLAMSIGGGALAGSLAVQWGNDSKPADGALGSYKQKGGPPPHAPAHGYRAKHQYRYYPCCNVYHDQSRGMYFWLKGDGWAVGASLPADLMGGLGASVNLGLDTDKPYTLHAEHVQQYPKEKYKPAKATKN
;
A
#
# COMPACT_ATOMS: atom_id res chain seq x y z
N MET A 1 -7.04 -39.01 -3.18
CA MET A 1 -6.81 -38.05 -4.27
C MET A 1 -8.10 -37.29 -4.53
N LYS A 2 -8.26 -36.10 -3.94
CA LYS A 2 -9.53 -35.35 -3.96
C LYS A 2 -9.25 -34.01 -4.67
N ARG A 3 -9.73 -33.92 -5.91
CA ARG A 3 -9.65 -32.71 -6.74
C ARG A 3 -10.71 -31.74 -6.21
N LEU A 4 -10.31 -30.77 -5.39
CA LEU A 4 -11.22 -29.73 -4.94
C LEU A 4 -11.32 -28.67 -6.05
N MET A 5 -12.47 -28.66 -6.70
CA MET A 5 -12.83 -27.77 -7.80
C MET A 5 -12.90 -26.31 -7.33
N LEU A 6 -12.31 -25.44 -8.14
CA LEU A 6 -12.26 -24.00 -8.01
C LEU A 6 -13.61 -23.41 -8.52
N CYS A 7 -14.44 -22.85 -7.65
CA CYS A 7 -15.64 -22.10 -8.05
C CYS A 7 -15.36 -20.60 -7.93
N LEU A 8 -15.09 -19.97 -9.07
CA LEU A 8 -14.84 -18.53 -9.22
C LEU A 8 -16.19 -17.84 -9.45
N ALA A 9 -16.84 -17.38 -8.38
CA ALA A 9 -18.10 -16.64 -8.47
C ALA A 9 -17.80 -15.13 -8.61
N ILE A 10 -17.94 -14.62 -9.83
CA ILE A 10 -17.86 -13.19 -10.15
C ILE A 10 -19.25 -12.59 -9.86
N GLY A 11 -19.38 -11.92 -8.71
CA GLY A 11 -20.55 -11.11 -8.38
C GLY A 11 -20.36 -9.68 -8.84
N PHE A 12 -20.93 -9.33 -9.99
CA PHE A 12 -21.10 -7.94 -10.43
C PHE A 12 -22.25 -7.33 -9.60
N LEU A 13 -21.94 -6.65 -8.50
CA LEU A 13 -22.93 -5.87 -7.74
C LEU A 13 -22.70 -4.38 -8.00
N ALA A 14 -23.42 -3.86 -8.99
CA ALA A 14 -23.64 -2.42 -9.13
C ALA A 14 -24.67 -2.00 -8.08
N MET A 15 -24.22 -1.33 -7.01
CA MET A 15 -25.09 -0.57 -6.11
C MET A 15 -24.50 0.81 -5.89
N SER A 16 -24.98 1.74 -6.70
CA SER A 16 -24.98 3.17 -6.45
C SER A 16 -26.07 3.52 -5.42
N ILE A 17 -25.68 3.99 -4.24
CA ILE A 17 -26.38 4.85 -3.25
C ILE A 17 -25.25 5.20 -2.25
N GLY A 18 -24.96 6.40 -1.76
CA GLY A 18 -25.62 7.70 -1.65
C GLY A 18 -24.74 8.49 -0.66
N GLY A 19 -24.66 9.81 -0.84
CA GLY A 19 -23.74 10.66 -0.10
C GLY A 19 -24.00 10.73 1.41
N GLY A 20 -22.93 10.98 2.17
CA GLY A 20 -22.98 11.26 3.60
C GLY A 20 -21.61 11.69 4.10
N ALA A 21 -21.27 12.97 3.94
CA ALA A 21 -20.09 13.56 4.55
C ALA A 21 -20.35 13.72 6.06
N LEU A 22 -19.82 12.82 6.88
CA LEU A 22 -19.68 13.04 8.32
C LEU A 22 -18.24 13.48 8.58
N ALA A 23 -18.07 14.80 8.63
CA ALA A 23 -16.85 15.46 9.05
C ALA A 23 -16.65 15.27 10.56
N GLY A 24 -15.76 14.35 10.94
CA GLY A 24 -15.25 14.24 12.30
C GLY A 24 -14.00 15.13 12.44
N SER A 25 -14.15 16.31 13.02
CA SER A 25 -13.01 17.18 13.38
C SER A 25 -12.59 16.92 14.83
N LEU A 26 -11.40 16.37 15.01
CA LEU A 26 -10.70 16.29 16.30
C LEU A 26 -10.03 17.65 16.57
N ALA A 27 -10.44 18.35 17.64
CA ALA A 27 -9.80 19.58 18.09
C ALA A 27 -8.77 19.26 19.18
N VAL A 28 -7.47 19.53 18.92
CA VAL A 28 -6.43 19.60 19.95
C VAL A 28 -6.32 21.06 20.36
N GLN A 29 -6.69 21.35 21.60
CA GLN A 29 -6.66 22.67 22.21
C GLN A 29 -5.38 22.84 23.03
N TRP A 30 -4.52 23.79 22.64
CA TRP A 30 -3.48 24.35 23.49
C TRP A 30 -3.74 25.85 23.63
N GLY A 31 -3.97 26.30 24.86
CA GLY A 31 -4.35 27.67 25.19
C GLY A 31 -3.19 28.66 25.09
N ASN A 32 -3.47 29.91 24.74
CA ASN A 32 -3.78 30.93 25.73
C ASN A 32 -4.27 32.22 25.05
N ASP A 33 -5.44 32.64 25.55
CA ASP A 33 -5.84 34.00 25.92
C ASP A 33 -5.64 35.14 24.92
N SER A 34 -6.75 35.62 24.35
CA SER A 34 -7.36 36.92 24.68
C SER A 34 -8.60 37.20 23.81
N LYS A 35 -9.77 37.34 24.44
CA LYS A 35 -11.00 37.93 23.89
C LYS A 35 -10.96 39.45 24.16
N PRO A 36 -11.83 40.31 23.56
CA PRO A 36 -12.85 40.11 22.52
C PRO A 36 -12.67 41.19 21.39
N ALA A 37 -13.49 41.45 20.37
CA ALA A 37 -14.87 41.18 20.01
C ALA A 37 -15.03 41.34 18.46
N ASP A 38 -16.27 41.14 17.99
CA ASP A 38 -16.90 41.72 16.79
C ASP A 38 -16.32 41.50 15.37
N GLY A 39 -16.95 40.54 14.67
CA GLY A 39 -17.55 40.77 13.35
C GLY A 39 -16.63 41.06 12.17
N ALA A 40 -16.26 40.03 11.40
CA ALA A 40 -16.23 40.09 9.93
C ALA A 40 -15.92 38.71 9.35
N LEU A 41 -16.64 38.34 8.30
CA LEU A 41 -16.39 37.17 7.47
C LEU A 41 -14.95 37.19 6.91
N GLY A 42 -14.03 36.48 7.59
CA GLY A 42 -12.69 36.23 7.13
C GLY A 42 -12.68 35.14 6.07
N SER A 43 -12.55 35.56 4.81
CA SER A 43 -12.28 34.72 3.66
C SER A 43 -11.02 33.86 3.88
N TYR A 44 -11.20 32.53 3.91
CA TYR A 44 -10.06 31.62 3.82
C TYR A 44 -9.42 31.78 2.43
N LYS A 45 -8.33 32.54 2.35
CA LYS A 45 -7.45 32.56 1.17
C LYS A 45 -6.95 31.13 0.94
N GLN A 46 -7.47 30.53 -0.13
CA GLN A 46 -6.91 29.34 -0.78
C GLN A 46 -5.41 29.59 -0.98
N LYS A 47 -4.55 28.84 -0.29
CA LYS A 47 -3.10 28.87 -0.57
C LYS A 47 -2.93 28.31 -1.98
N GLY A 48 -2.44 29.17 -2.87
CA GLY A 48 -2.35 28.91 -4.31
C GLY A 48 -1.61 27.62 -4.61
N GLY A 49 -2.05 26.94 -5.68
CA GLY A 49 -1.30 25.85 -6.28
C GLY A 49 0.12 26.26 -6.68
N PRO A 50 0.95 25.31 -7.14
CA PRO A 50 2.31 25.60 -7.59
C PRO A 50 2.31 26.82 -8.53
N PRO A 51 3.28 27.74 -8.42
CA PRO A 51 3.33 28.93 -9.24
C PRO A 51 3.24 28.56 -10.72
N PRO A 52 2.61 29.37 -11.58
CA PRO A 52 2.33 29.03 -12.98
C PRO A 52 3.58 28.73 -13.81
N HIS A 53 4.77 29.09 -13.29
CA HIS A 53 6.07 28.81 -13.90
C HIS A 53 6.70 27.47 -13.46
N ALA A 54 6.18 26.80 -12.42
CA ALA A 54 6.68 25.50 -11.98
C ALA A 54 5.73 24.40 -12.48
N PRO A 55 6.08 23.69 -13.57
CA PRO A 55 5.24 22.60 -14.02
C PRO A 55 5.17 21.50 -12.95
N ALA A 56 3.96 21.02 -12.67
CA ALA A 56 3.69 19.96 -11.71
C ALA A 56 4.13 18.59 -12.27
N HIS A 57 5.44 18.40 -12.47
CA HIS A 57 6.04 17.15 -12.93
C HIS A 57 6.39 16.24 -11.76
N GLY A 58 5.38 15.75 -11.05
CA GLY A 58 5.56 14.64 -10.11
C GLY A 58 5.52 13.33 -10.87
N TYR A 59 6.66 12.62 -10.97
CA TYR A 59 6.63 11.23 -11.39
C TYR A 59 5.87 10.42 -10.33
N ARG A 60 4.85 9.69 -10.78
CA ARG A 60 4.08 8.77 -9.95
C ARG A 60 4.19 7.38 -10.55
N ALA A 61 4.76 6.46 -9.77
CA ALA A 61 4.79 5.06 -10.14
C ALA A 61 3.37 4.54 -10.40
N LYS A 62 3.21 3.79 -11.49
CA LYS A 62 1.90 3.28 -11.93
C LYS A 62 1.33 2.20 -11.02
N HIS A 63 2.19 1.39 -10.41
CA HIS A 63 1.82 0.27 -9.56
C HIS A 63 2.50 0.39 -8.20
N GLN A 64 1.76 0.00 -7.15
CA GLN A 64 2.26 -0.02 -5.77
C GLN A 64 2.25 -1.45 -5.28
N TYR A 65 3.42 -1.92 -4.86
CA TYR A 65 3.64 -3.26 -4.35
C TYR A 65 4.13 -3.20 -2.92
N ARG A 66 3.72 -4.19 -2.13
CA ARG A 66 4.35 -4.51 -0.86
C ARG A 66 5.30 -5.68 -1.09
N TYR A 67 6.60 -5.44 -1.00
CA TYR A 67 7.64 -6.44 -1.17
C TYR A 67 8.09 -6.99 0.18
N TYR A 68 8.23 -8.30 0.26
CA TYR A 68 8.69 -9.04 1.43
C TYR A 68 10.05 -9.67 1.09
N PRO A 69 11.17 -9.01 1.47
CA PRO A 69 12.50 -9.44 1.05
C PRO A 69 12.94 -10.78 1.63
N CYS A 70 12.38 -11.19 2.77
CA CYS A 70 12.79 -12.45 3.40
C CYS A 70 12.43 -13.70 2.57
N CYS A 71 11.34 -13.62 1.80
CA CYS A 71 10.76 -14.71 1.02
C CYS A 71 10.57 -14.35 -0.46
N ASN A 72 11.08 -13.20 -0.91
CA ASN A 72 10.96 -12.71 -2.29
C ASN A 72 9.51 -12.67 -2.79
N VAL A 73 8.58 -12.19 -1.96
CA VAL A 73 7.16 -12.09 -2.30
C VAL A 73 6.78 -10.65 -2.60
N TYR A 74 6.06 -10.42 -3.68
CA TYR A 74 5.42 -9.14 -3.98
C TYR A 74 3.92 -9.27 -3.80
N HIS A 75 3.32 -8.33 -3.08
CA HIS A 75 1.88 -8.22 -2.95
C HIS A 75 1.42 -6.95 -3.64
N ASP A 76 0.63 -7.10 -4.70
CA ASP A 76 -0.05 -5.98 -5.34
C ASP A 76 -1.32 -5.68 -4.55
N GLN A 77 -1.29 -4.59 -3.77
CA GLN A 77 -2.41 -4.20 -2.92
C GLN A 77 -3.61 -3.70 -3.74
N SER A 78 -3.37 -3.23 -4.97
CA SER A 78 -4.44 -2.71 -5.84
C SER A 78 -5.24 -3.83 -6.49
N ARG A 79 -4.56 -4.91 -6.89
CA ARG A 79 -5.17 -6.09 -7.51
C ARG A 79 -5.46 -7.22 -6.52
N GLY A 80 -4.95 -7.14 -5.30
CA GLY A 80 -5.08 -8.20 -4.28
C GLY A 80 -4.39 -9.50 -4.69
N MET A 81 -3.25 -9.40 -5.38
CA MET A 81 -2.53 -10.56 -5.93
C MET A 81 -1.11 -10.66 -5.37
N TYR A 82 -0.62 -11.87 -5.28
CA TYR A 82 0.72 -12.18 -4.84
C TYR A 82 1.55 -12.72 -6.00
N PHE A 83 2.84 -12.38 -6.00
CA PHE A 83 3.85 -12.93 -6.88
C PHE A 83 4.94 -13.54 -6.00
N TRP A 84 5.27 -14.81 -6.20
CA TRP A 84 6.25 -15.53 -5.40
C TRP A 84 7.05 -16.52 -6.25
N LEU A 85 8.24 -16.88 -5.77
CA LEU A 85 9.05 -17.93 -6.39
C LEU A 85 8.45 -19.31 -6.14
N LYS A 86 8.29 -20.09 -7.20
CA LYS A 86 7.85 -21.48 -7.17
C LYS A 86 8.74 -22.32 -8.09
N GLY A 87 9.64 -23.10 -7.50
CA GLY A 87 10.69 -23.80 -8.25
C GLY A 87 11.62 -22.78 -8.91
N ASP A 88 11.87 -22.94 -10.20
CA ASP A 88 12.74 -22.06 -10.98
C ASP A 88 12.00 -20.85 -11.59
N GLY A 89 10.70 -20.70 -11.31
CA GLY A 89 9.84 -19.69 -11.91
C GLY A 89 9.05 -18.84 -10.93
N TRP A 90 8.28 -17.91 -11.46
CA TRP A 90 7.36 -17.05 -10.71
C TRP A 90 5.93 -17.58 -10.82
N ALA A 91 5.26 -17.68 -9.69
CA ALA A 91 3.84 -17.97 -9.59
C ALA A 91 3.06 -16.72 -9.19
N VAL A 92 1.79 -16.67 -9.59
CA VAL A 92 0.86 -15.58 -9.30
C VAL A 92 -0.46 -16.14 -8.82
N GLY A 93 -1.10 -15.47 -7.87
CA GLY A 93 -2.40 -15.89 -7.35
C GLY A 93 -2.99 -14.91 -6.35
N ALA A 94 -4.29 -15.06 -6.09
CA ALA A 94 -5.03 -14.22 -5.12
C ALA A 94 -4.70 -14.54 -3.65
N SER A 95 -4.09 -15.69 -3.39
CA SER A 95 -3.70 -16.14 -2.05
C SER A 95 -2.28 -16.69 -2.06
N LEU A 96 -1.53 -16.36 -1.01
CA LEU A 96 -0.20 -16.89 -0.80
C LEU A 96 -0.30 -18.32 -0.22
N PRO A 97 0.58 -19.26 -0.63
CA PRO A 97 0.68 -20.58 0.02
C PRO A 97 0.92 -20.46 1.54
N ALA A 98 0.30 -21.36 2.31
CA ALA A 98 0.34 -21.32 3.78
C ALA A 98 1.76 -21.33 4.35
N ASP A 99 2.68 -22.08 3.72
CA ASP A 99 4.08 -22.19 4.12
C ASP A 99 4.81 -20.84 4.08
N LEU A 100 4.37 -19.90 3.22
CA LEU A 100 4.95 -18.57 3.09
C LEU A 100 4.26 -17.54 4.00
N MET A 101 2.95 -17.71 4.28
CA MET A 101 2.18 -16.76 5.08
C MET A 101 2.76 -16.55 6.48
N GLY A 102 3.21 -17.63 7.14
CA GLY A 102 3.78 -17.57 8.48
C GLY A 102 5.18 -16.95 8.56
N GLY A 103 5.83 -16.73 7.41
CA GLY A 103 7.25 -16.36 7.33
C GLY A 103 7.53 -15.01 6.67
N LEU A 104 6.50 -14.22 6.33
CA LEU A 104 6.64 -13.00 5.51
C LEU A 104 7.58 -11.92 6.10
N GLY A 105 7.79 -11.91 7.42
CA GLY A 105 8.69 -10.95 8.06
C GLY A 105 8.32 -9.49 7.80
N ALA A 106 9.34 -8.63 7.70
CA ALA A 106 9.15 -7.21 7.42
C ALA A 106 8.95 -6.94 5.91
N SER A 107 8.15 -5.92 5.60
CA SER A 107 7.84 -5.52 4.22
C SER A 107 8.28 -4.11 3.89
N VAL A 108 8.54 -3.85 2.61
CA VAL A 108 8.84 -2.53 2.04
C VAL A 108 7.82 -2.19 0.97
N ASN A 109 7.44 -0.91 0.86
CA ASN A 109 6.55 -0.44 -0.21
C ASN A 109 7.41 -0.07 -1.43
N LEU A 110 7.07 -0.61 -2.60
CA LEU A 110 7.73 -0.37 -3.88
C LEU A 110 6.76 0.24 -4.87
N GLY A 111 7.14 1.36 -5.48
CA GLY A 111 6.46 1.92 -6.63
C GLY A 111 7.17 1.48 -7.91
N LEU A 112 6.47 0.77 -8.80
CA LEU A 112 7.03 0.32 -10.08
C LEU A 112 6.12 0.71 -11.25
N ASP A 113 6.71 0.86 -12.43
CA ASP A 113 5.97 1.12 -13.68
C ASP A 113 5.56 -0.13 -14.45
N THR A 114 5.87 -1.30 -13.90
CA THR A 114 5.53 -2.60 -14.49
C THR A 114 4.46 -3.31 -13.65
N ASP A 115 3.61 -4.06 -14.35
CA ASP A 115 2.63 -4.98 -13.79
C ASP A 115 3.26 -6.30 -13.28
N LYS A 116 4.54 -6.52 -13.62
CA LYS A 116 5.33 -7.72 -13.32
C LYS A 116 6.54 -7.33 -12.46
N PRO A 117 6.40 -7.25 -11.13
CA PRO A 117 7.44 -6.73 -10.25
C PRO A 117 8.73 -7.57 -10.23
N TYR A 118 8.62 -8.84 -10.62
CA TYR A 118 9.73 -9.80 -10.66
C TYR A 118 10.73 -9.55 -11.79
N THR A 119 10.42 -8.71 -12.79
CA THR A 119 11.38 -8.35 -13.84
C THR A 119 12.58 -7.59 -13.29
N LEU A 120 12.37 -6.81 -12.22
CA LEU A 120 13.39 -6.04 -11.50
C LEU A 120 13.85 -6.75 -10.21
N HIS A 121 13.62 -8.06 -10.11
CA HIS A 121 13.89 -8.81 -8.88
C HIS A 121 15.36 -8.73 -8.45
N ALA A 122 16.31 -8.82 -9.41
CA ALA A 122 17.74 -8.76 -9.11
C ALA A 122 18.12 -7.44 -8.43
N GLU A 123 17.57 -6.32 -8.89
CA GLU A 123 17.79 -4.99 -8.31
C GLU A 123 17.20 -4.91 -6.90
N HIS A 124 15.97 -5.41 -6.71
CA HIS A 124 15.31 -5.40 -5.41
C HIS A 124 16.04 -6.26 -4.37
N VAL A 125 16.62 -7.39 -4.76
CA VAL A 125 17.41 -8.23 -3.84
C VAL A 125 18.69 -7.54 -3.41
N GLN A 126 19.35 -6.80 -4.32
CA GLN A 126 20.54 -6.02 -3.99
C GLN A 126 20.19 -4.85 -3.06
N GLN A 127 19.11 -4.14 -3.34
CA GLN A 127 18.67 -2.98 -2.56
C GLN A 127 18.12 -3.39 -1.19
N TYR A 128 17.45 -4.53 -1.09
CA TYR A 128 16.81 -5.03 0.13
C TYR A 128 17.33 -6.43 0.49
N PRO A 129 18.51 -6.53 1.14
CA PRO A 129 19.09 -7.79 1.55
C PRO A 129 18.20 -8.51 2.56
N LYS A 130 17.85 -9.77 2.27
CA LYS A 130 16.94 -10.60 3.07
C LYS A 130 17.29 -10.68 4.55
N GLU A 131 18.57 -10.60 4.90
CA GLU A 131 19.09 -10.73 6.26
C GLU A 131 18.50 -9.68 7.20
N LYS A 132 18.23 -8.47 6.69
CA LYS A 132 17.69 -7.34 7.47
C LYS A 132 16.18 -7.46 7.73
N TYR A 133 15.47 -8.29 6.97
CA TYR A 133 14.00 -8.35 6.97
C TYR A 133 13.45 -9.66 7.52
N LYS A 134 14.31 -10.50 8.10
CA LYS A 134 13.89 -11.75 8.74
C LYS A 134 12.99 -11.44 9.93
N PRO A 135 11.95 -12.25 10.19
CA PRO A 135 11.17 -12.14 11.41
C PRO A 135 12.09 -12.29 12.62
N ALA A 136 11.91 -11.44 13.63
CA ALA A 136 12.68 -11.52 14.86
C ALA A 136 12.51 -12.92 15.47
N LYS A 137 13.63 -13.56 15.83
CA LYS A 137 13.56 -14.82 16.57
C LYS A 137 13.01 -14.49 17.95
N ALA A 138 11.88 -15.09 18.32
CA ALA A 138 11.37 -15.00 19.68
C ALA A 138 12.39 -15.66 20.62
N THR A 139 13.15 -14.86 21.35
CA THR A 139 13.93 -15.35 22.48
C THR A 139 12.94 -15.85 23.52
N LYS A 140 12.85 -17.17 23.70
CA LYS A 140 12.15 -17.76 24.85
C LYS A 140 13.02 -17.47 26.07
N ASN A 141 12.55 -16.55 26.92
CA ASN A 141 13.07 -16.38 28.27
C ASN A 141 12.53 -17.49 29.17
#